data_AF-A0A936ZYL5-F1
#
_entry.id   AF-A0A936ZYL5-F1
#
_cell.length_a   1.000
_cell.length_b   1.000
_cell.length_c   1.000
_cell.angle_alpha   90.00
_cell.angle_beta   90.00
_cell.angle_gamma   90.00
#
_symmetry.space_group_name_H-M   'P 1'
#
loop_
_entity.id
_entity.type
_entity.pdbx_description
1 polymer ?
#
loop_
_entity_poly.entity_id
_entity_poly.type
_entity_poly.pdbx_seq_one_letter_code
_entity_poly.pdbx_strand_id
1 'polypeptide(L)'
;MRRLAAATLSACALAYVHAVHAAPDKPLLWADFKEPMQSHLGAPVQQLAMSERSGDASIASVRVADAVVQVEGRLSTANASQWATLGIEVGGDARGVPVDLSAYEHLRIRLASTTPRVLRIRLKGTDPRIQNAGCYPVMMMRVGTQLSDYLIPLSAFGPESFCGERGATIAQTLPAVARVEVTANEPSVEPVRFQVGRMEFMAAPAAEPAPAAAPAPAPVVAAAASTPPTPRATPPAAARKPSPPAPASRAVQVVCERNPRYGLMMCH
;
A
#
# COMPACT_ATOMS: atom_id res chain seq x y z
N MET A 1 -20.06 57.72 -40.12
CA MET A 1 -20.53 56.50 -39.45
C MET A 1 -19.33 55.61 -39.10
N ARG A 2 -18.80 55.71 -37.87
CA ARG A 2 -17.68 54.87 -37.39
C ARG A 2 -18.28 53.79 -36.49
N ARG A 3 -18.13 52.52 -36.88
CA ARG A 3 -18.51 51.37 -36.05
C ARG A 3 -17.36 51.09 -35.07
N LEU A 4 -17.64 51.22 -33.78
CA LEU A 4 -16.77 50.71 -32.71
C LEU A 4 -16.92 49.19 -32.63
N ALA A 5 -15.82 48.47 -32.77
CA ALA A 5 -15.74 47.03 -32.49
C ALA A 5 -15.51 46.84 -30.99
N ALA A 6 -16.43 46.17 -30.32
CA ALA A 6 -16.27 45.75 -28.93
C ALA A 6 -15.40 44.48 -28.88
N ALA A 7 -14.24 44.57 -28.24
CA ALA A 7 -13.39 43.42 -27.95
C ALA A 7 -13.90 42.74 -26.67
N THR A 8 -14.46 41.55 -26.81
CA THR A 8 -14.86 40.69 -25.68
C THR A 8 -13.62 39.99 -25.14
N LEU A 9 -13.11 40.45 -23.99
CA LEU A 9 -12.10 39.75 -23.22
C LEU A 9 -12.73 38.50 -22.59
N SER A 10 -12.43 37.34 -23.16
CA SER A 10 -12.77 36.04 -22.56
C SER A 10 -11.77 35.76 -21.44
N ALA A 11 -12.20 35.93 -20.18
CA ALA A 11 -11.42 35.55 -19.02
C ALA A 11 -11.36 34.02 -18.93
N CYS A 12 -10.20 33.44 -19.21
CA CYS A 12 -9.89 32.04 -18.92
C CYS A 12 -9.89 31.85 -17.40
N ALA A 13 -10.98 31.31 -16.86
CA ALA A 13 -11.02 30.84 -15.49
C ALA A 13 -10.11 29.61 -15.38
N LEU A 14 -8.90 29.79 -14.84
CA LEU A 14 -8.08 28.71 -14.30
C LEU A 14 -8.88 28.09 -13.15
N ALA A 15 -9.57 26.98 -13.44
CA ALA A 15 -10.14 26.14 -12.40
C ALA A 15 -8.97 25.55 -11.60
N TYR A 16 -8.67 26.17 -10.46
CA TYR A 16 -7.88 25.54 -9.41
C TYR A 16 -8.66 24.28 -8.98
N VAL A 17 -8.26 23.14 -9.52
CA VAL A 17 -8.72 21.84 -9.02
C VAL A 17 -8.07 21.71 -7.64
N HIS A 18 -8.80 22.13 -6.61
CA HIS A 18 -8.38 21.92 -5.24
C HIS A 18 -8.24 20.41 -5.01
N ALA A 19 -7.02 19.98 -4.70
CA ALA A 19 -6.81 18.65 -4.15
C ALA A 19 -7.70 18.51 -2.91
N VAL A 20 -8.43 17.40 -2.82
CA VAL A 20 -9.24 17.11 -1.65
C VAL A 20 -8.27 16.94 -0.48
N HIS A 21 -8.29 17.90 0.46
CA HIS A 21 -7.49 17.84 1.67
C HIS A 21 -8.09 16.77 2.58
N ALA A 22 -7.29 15.77 2.91
CA ALA A 22 -7.68 14.74 3.85
C ALA A 22 -7.30 15.19 5.27
N ALA A 23 -8.21 15.01 6.23
CA ALA A 23 -7.97 15.38 7.62
C ALA A 23 -7.05 14.34 8.30
N PRO A 24 -5.87 14.73 8.82
CA PRO A 24 -4.84 13.78 9.27
C PRO A 24 -5.19 13.04 10.57
N ASP A 25 -6.28 13.42 11.25
CA ASP A 25 -6.75 12.78 12.48
C ASP A 25 -7.42 11.41 12.24
N LYS A 26 -7.66 11.03 10.98
CA LYS A 26 -8.26 9.75 10.60
C LYS A 26 -7.49 9.09 9.46
N PRO A 27 -7.39 7.75 9.44
CA PRO A 27 -6.91 7.05 8.26
C PRO A 27 -7.75 7.41 7.03
N LEU A 28 -7.10 7.78 5.93
CA LEU A 28 -7.76 7.90 4.64
C LEU A 28 -7.87 6.53 3.99
N LEU A 29 -9.09 6.06 3.80
CA LEU A 29 -9.35 4.83 3.06
C LEU A 29 -9.19 5.06 1.56
N TRP A 30 -8.15 4.48 0.97
CA TRP A 30 -7.90 4.54 -0.47
C TRP A 30 -8.70 3.46 -1.21
N ALA A 31 -8.65 2.23 -0.70
CA ALA A 31 -9.35 1.10 -1.30
C ALA A 31 -9.80 0.07 -0.26
N ASP A 32 -11.02 -0.44 -0.46
CA ASP A 32 -11.61 -1.58 0.23
C ASP A 32 -12.38 -2.39 -0.83
N PHE A 33 -11.73 -3.42 -1.36
CA PHE A 33 -12.17 -4.03 -2.62
C PHE A 33 -13.45 -4.83 -2.45
N LYS A 34 -14.43 -4.49 -3.29
CA LYS A 34 -15.72 -5.19 -3.44
C LYS A 34 -16.01 -5.33 -4.92
N GLU A 35 -17.04 -6.10 -5.27
CA GLU A 35 -17.57 -6.06 -6.63
C GLU A 35 -18.57 -4.88 -6.76
N PRO A 36 -18.47 -4.05 -7.81
CA PRO A 36 -17.47 -4.08 -8.90
C PRO A 36 -16.08 -3.63 -8.43
N MET A 37 -15.02 -4.22 -9.01
CA MET A 37 -13.61 -3.95 -8.66
C MET A 37 -13.21 -2.46 -8.78
N GLN A 38 -13.35 -1.73 -7.67
CA GLN A 38 -13.15 -0.28 -7.57
C GLN A 38 -12.47 0.13 -6.26
N SER A 39 -11.93 1.35 -6.24
CA SER A 39 -11.43 2.01 -5.03
C SER A 39 -12.58 2.41 -4.10
N HIS A 40 -12.26 2.93 -2.92
CA HIS A 40 -13.27 3.35 -1.95
C HIS A 40 -14.19 4.47 -2.48
N LEU A 41 -13.65 5.36 -3.32
CA LEU A 41 -14.39 6.46 -3.95
C LEU A 41 -14.80 6.13 -5.39
N GLY A 42 -14.91 4.84 -5.73
CA GLY A 42 -15.48 4.38 -7.00
C GLY A 42 -14.54 4.46 -8.21
N ALA A 43 -13.23 4.68 -8.02
CA ALA A 43 -12.29 4.65 -9.13
C ALA A 43 -12.09 3.22 -9.64
N PRO A 44 -12.11 2.96 -10.95
CA PRO A 44 -11.88 1.61 -11.46
C PRO A 44 -10.45 1.15 -11.15
N VAL A 45 -10.30 -0.12 -10.80
CA VAL A 45 -8.98 -0.76 -10.75
C VAL A 45 -8.55 -1.10 -12.17
N GLN A 46 -7.43 -0.55 -12.61
CA GLN A 46 -6.88 -0.80 -13.93
C GLN A 46 -5.90 -1.97 -13.89
N GLN A 47 -5.94 -2.78 -14.94
CA GLN A 47 -5.05 -3.90 -15.14
C GLN A 47 -3.75 -3.43 -15.80
N LEU A 48 -2.60 -3.93 -15.34
CA LEU A 48 -1.30 -3.61 -15.90
C LEU A 48 -0.58 -4.87 -16.35
N ALA A 49 -0.31 -4.98 -17.65
CA ALA A 49 0.67 -5.91 -18.21
C ALA A 49 1.46 -5.17 -19.29
N MET A 50 2.73 -4.90 -19.01
CA MET A 50 3.61 -4.22 -19.96
C MET A 50 4.97 -4.89 -19.93
N SER A 51 5.61 -4.94 -21.09
CA SER A 51 6.98 -5.41 -21.25
C SER A 51 7.64 -4.68 -22.40
N GLU A 52 8.97 -4.65 -22.39
CA GLU A 52 9.74 -4.05 -23.49
C GLU A 52 9.44 -4.75 -24.82
N ARG A 53 9.37 -6.09 -24.78
CA ARG A 53 9.04 -6.92 -25.94
C ARG A 53 7.70 -7.59 -25.72
N SER A 54 6.91 -7.65 -26.79
CA SER A 54 5.61 -8.32 -26.75
C SER A 54 5.75 -9.76 -26.28
N GLY A 55 4.78 -10.23 -25.50
CA GLY A 55 4.73 -11.60 -25.02
C GLY A 55 5.58 -11.91 -23.78
N ASP A 56 6.23 -10.92 -23.16
CA ASP A 56 6.95 -11.12 -21.90
C ASP A 56 6.13 -10.74 -20.65
N ALA A 57 5.00 -10.04 -20.82
CA ALA A 57 3.99 -9.84 -19.78
C ALA A 57 2.58 -10.16 -20.31
N SER A 58 1.77 -10.86 -19.54
CA SER A 58 0.36 -11.13 -19.86
C SER A 58 -0.47 -11.37 -18.61
N ILE A 59 -1.67 -10.81 -18.56
CA ILE A 59 -2.67 -11.10 -17.51
C ILE A 59 -3.49 -12.31 -17.92
N ALA A 60 -3.63 -13.27 -16.99
CA ALA A 60 -4.56 -14.37 -17.12
C ALA A 60 -5.90 -14.05 -16.42
N SER A 61 -5.86 -13.47 -15.22
CA SER A 61 -7.06 -12.99 -14.53
C SER A 61 -6.76 -11.87 -13.54
N VAL A 62 -7.73 -10.97 -13.38
CA VAL A 62 -7.82 -10.02 -12.26
C VAL A 62 -9.26 -10.05 -11.77
N ARG A 63 -9.46 -10.39 -10.50
CA ARG A 63 -10.81 -10.56 -9.90
C ARG A 63 -10.82 -10.16 -8.44
N VAL A 64 -11.98 -9.79 -7.90
CA VAL A 64 -12.15 -9.60 -6.46
C VAL A 64 -12.67 -10.91 -5.85
N ALA A 65 -12.03 -11.36 -4.77
CA ALA A 65 -12.52 -12.45 -3.94
C ALA A 65 -12.07 -12.20 -2.49
N ASP A 66 -12.93 -12.47 -1.51
CA ASP A 66 -12.60 -12.31 -0.08
C ASP A 66 -12.05 -10.92 0.28
N ALA A 67 -12.63 -9.87 -0.32
CA ALA A 67 -12.22 -8.47 -0.17
C ALA A 67 -10.78 -8.15 -0.59
N VAL A 68 -10.17 -8.99 -1.44
CA VAL A 68 -8.88 -8.73 -2.08
C VAL A 68 -8.97 -8.83 -3.59
N VAL A 69 -8.17 -8.03 -4.30
CA VAL A 69 -7.91 -8.23 -5.73
C VAL A 69 -6.87 -9.32 -5.89
N GLN A 70 -7.25 -10.40 -6.57
CA GLN A 70 -6.36 -11.47 -6.98
C GLN A 70 -5.84 -11.17 -8.38
N VAL A 71 -4.53 -11.09 -8.54
CA VAL A 71 -3.84 -10.89 -9.82
C VAL A 71 -3.15 -12.19 -10.20
N GLU A 72 -3.42 -12.67 -11.41
CA GLU A 72 -2.76 -13.82 -12.01
C GLU A 72 -2.28 -13.51 -13.42
N GLY A 73 -1.06 -13.91 -13.74
CA GLY A 73 -0.52 -13.77 -15.09
C GLY A 73 0.87 -14.37 -15.24
N ARG A 74 1.57 -13.95 -16.28
CA ARG A 74 2.94 -14.39 -16.59
C ARG A 74 3.85 -13.18 -16.73
N LEU A 75 5.05 -13.31 -16.16
CA LEU A 75 6.20 -12.45 -16.41
C LEU A 75 7.35 -13.33 -16.87
N SER A 76 7.95 -12.98 -18.01
CA SER A 76 8.97 -13.78 -18.67
C SER A 76 10.03 -12.88 -19.30
N THR A 77 11.15 -13.48 -19.68
CA THR A 77 12.21 -12.88 -20.50
C THR A 77 12.47 -13.72 -21.74
N ALA A 78 11.52 -14.56 -22.15
CA ALA A 78 11.66 -15.44 -23.31
C ALA A 78 11.93 -14.64 -24.60
N ASN A 79 11.39 -13.43 -24.69
CA ASN A 79 11.63 -12.51 -25.79
C ASN A 79 12.76 -11.51 -25.49
N ALA A 80 13.55 -11.73 -24.44
CA ALA A 80 14.67 -10.89 -24.00
C ALA A 80 14.31 -9.44 -23.62
N SER A 81 13.12 -9.21 -23.07
CA SER A 81 12.81 -7.93 -22.40
C SER A 81 13.77 -7.70 -21.23
N GLN A 82 14.30 -6.48 -21.13
CA GLN A 82 15.04 -6.01 -19.96
C GLN A 82 14.11 -5.62 -18.82
N TRP A 83 12.84 -5.34 -19.13
CA TRP A 83 11.82 -5.03 -18.14
C TRP A 83 10.46 -5.61 -18.52
N ALA A 84 9.72 -6.04 -17.50
CA ALA A 84 8.34 -6.47 -17.58
C ALA A 84 7.63 -6.13 -16.26
N THR A 85 6.32 -5.90 -16.32
CA THR A 85 5.51 -5.54 -15.16
C THR A 85 4.12 -6.15 -15.29
N LEU A 86 3.60 -6.67 -14.19
CA LEU A 86 2.28 -7.28 -14.09
C LEU A 86 1.63 -6.81 -12.80
N GLY A 87 0.42 -6.28 -12.85
CA GLY A 87 -0.28 -5.89 -11.64
C GLY A 87 -1.53 -5.07 -11.86
N ILE A 88 -1.79 -4.19 -10.90
CA ILE A 88 -2.96 -3.32 -10.88
C ILE A 88 -2.58 -1.88 -10.54
N GLU A 89 -3.45 -0.97 -10.93
CA GLU A 89 -3.42 0.42 -10.54
C GLU A 89 -4.78 0.84 -9.99
N VAL A 90 -4.77 1.49 -8.82
CA VAL A 90 -5.97 1.88 -8.09
C VAL A 90 -6.02 3.39 -8.00
N GLY A 91 -7.00 4.00 -8.67
CA GLY A 91 -7.24 5.44 -8.59
C GLY A 91 -7.81 5.86 -7.23
N GLY A 92 -7.55 7.10 -6.82
CA GLY A 92 -8.09 7.65 -5.57
C GLY A 92 -9.58 7.98 -5.65
N ASP A 93 -10.01 8.57 -6.76
CA ASP A 93 -11.39 9.04 -7.01
C ASP A 93 -11.85 8.66 -8.42
N ALA A 94 -13.16 8.40 -8.61
CA ALA A 94 -13.74 8.02 -9.90
C ALA A 94 -13.47 9.01 -11.04
N ARG A 95 -13.29 10.30 -10.72
CA ARG A 95 -13.00 11.37 -11.67
C ARG A 95 -11.50 11.59 -11.87
N GLY A 96 -10.64 10.81 -11.22
CA GLY A 96 -9.19 10.95 -11.28
C GLY A 96 -8.67 12.22 -10.62
N VAL A 97 -9.45 12.83 -9.72
CA VAL A 97 -9.03 14.01 -8.97
C VAL A 97 -7.89 13.61 -8.03
N PRO A 98 -6.75 14.34 -8.04
CA PRO A 98 -5.67 14.06 -7.12
C PRO A 98 -6.07 14.35 -5.66
N VAL A 99 -5.54 13.54 -4.76
CA VAL A 99 -5.73 13.65 -3.31
C VAL A 99 -4.45 14.16 -2.69
N ASP A 100 -4.56 15.12 -1.77
CA ASP A 100 -3.42 15.59 -0.99
C ASP A 100 -3.17 14.61 0.17
N LEU A 101 -2.03 13.93 0.11
CA LEU A 101 -1.59 12.97 1.11
C LEU A 101 -0.43 13.49 1.97
N SER A 102 -0.11 14.78 1.89
CA SER A 102 1.06 15.39 2.56
C SER A 102 0.99 15.34 4.08
N ALA A 103 -0.21 15.16 4.64
CA ALA A 103 -0.43 15.07 6.08
C ALA A 103 -0.33 13.64 6.64
N TYR A 104 -0.11 12.63 5.78
CA TYR A 104 0.08 11.24 6.19
C TYR A 104 1.56 10.86 6.21
N GLU A 105 1.89 9.84 6.99
CA GLU A 105 3.26 9.34 7.13
C GLU A 105 3.42 7.90 6.67
N HIS A 106 2.34 7.12 6.64
CA HIS A 106 2.37 5.70 6.33
C HIS A 106 1.29 5.31 5.30
N LEU A 107 1.62 4.32 4.47
CA LEU A 107 0.67 3.52 3.72
C LEU A 107 0.51 2.18 4.43
N ARG A 108 -0.71 1.88 4.90
CA ARG A 108 -1.11 0.53 5.32
C ARG A 108 -1.71 -0.20 4.13
N ILE A 109 -1.11 -1.32 3.74
CA ILE A 109 -1.57 -2.12 2.62
C ILE A 109 -1.53 -3.61 2.94
N ARG A 110 -2.58 -4.34 2.57
CA ARG A 110 -2.65 -5.79 2.78
C ARG A 110 -2.17 -6.55 1.54
N LEU A 111 -1.15 -7.39 1.67
CA LEU A 111 -0.54 -8.09 0.54
C LEU A 111 -0.25 -9.57 0.84
N ALA A 112 -0.30 -10.39 -0.20
CA ALA A 112 0.17 -11.78 -0.19
C ALA A 112 0.64 -12.17 -1.60
N SER A 113 1.50 -13.18 -1.71
CA SER A 113 1.79 -13.85 -2.98
C SER A 113 1.90 -15.34 -2.82
N THR A 114 1.37 -16.13 -3.77
CA THR A 114 1.43 -17.61 -3.69
C THR A 114 2.86 -18.13 -3.53
N THR A 115 3.84 -17.41 -4.08
CA THR A 115 5.28 -17.67 -3.91
C THR A 115 5.93 -16.38 -3.40
N PRO A 116 6.73 -16.41 -2.32
CA PRO A 116 7.34 -15.19 -1.79
C PRO A 116 8.11 -14.42 -2.87
N ARG A 117 7.79 -13.13 -3.03
CA ARG A 117 8.35 -12.31 -4.11
C ARG A 117 8.45 -10.85 -3.73
N VAL A 118 9.24 -10.10 -4.48
CA VAL A 118 9.27 -8.65 -4.35
C VAL A 118 8.13 -8.06 -5.19
N LEU A 119 7.29 -7.24 -4.55
CA LEU A 119 6.33 -6.38 -5.22
C LEU A 119 6.86 -4.95 -5.23
N ARG A 120 6.59 -4.24 -6.32
CA ARG A 120 6.82 -2.80 -6.46
C ARG A 120 5.51 -2.07 -6.19
N ILE A 121 5.55 -1.09 -5.31
CA ILE A 121 4.45 -0.18 -5.04
C ILE A 121 4.87 1.20 -5.53
N ARG A 122 4.04 1.87 -6.32
CA ARG A 122 4.33 3.21 -6.86
C ARG A 122 3.20 4.17 -6.56
N LEU A 123 3.54 5.36 -6.10
CA LEU A 123 2.58 6.45 -5.89
C LEU A 123 2.65 7.41 -7.07
N LYS A 124 1.56 7.54 -7.83
CA LYS A 124 1.53 8.31 -9.07
C LYS A 124 0.72 9.59 -8.87
N GLY A 125 1.34 10.71 -9.19
CA GLY A 125 0.65 12.00 -9.33
C GLY A 125 -0.01 12.16 -10.71
N THR A 126 -0.33 13.41 -11.06
CA THR A 126 -1.03 13.77 -12.30
C THR A 126 -0.13 14.37 -13.39
N ASP A 127 1.15 14.60 -13.11
CA ASP A 127 2.09 15.11 -14.11
C ASP A 127 2.31 14.05 -15.23
N PRO A 128 1.89 14.35 -16.47
CA PRO A 128 1.99 13.41 -17.58
C PRO A 128 3.44 13.14 -18.01
N ARG A 129 4.36 14.09 -17.83
CA ARG A 129 5.78 13.90 -18.18
C ARG A 129 6.41 12.87 -17.25
N ILE A 130 6.19 12.99 -15.94
CA ILE A 130 6.68 12.03 -14.95
C ILE A 130 6.00 10.67 -15.16
N GLN A 131 4.68 10.67 -15.42
CA GLN A 131 3.92 9.45 -15.68
C GLN A 131 4.45 8.69 -16.89
N ASN A 132 4.64 9.37 -18.02
CA ASN A 132 5.11 8.76 -19.27
C ASN A 132 6.55 8.26 -19.15
N ALA A 133 7.36 8.89 -18.30
CA ALA A 133 8.72 8.44 -18.00
C ALA A 133 8.78 7.27 -16.99
N GLY A 134 7.66 6.93 -16.32
CA GLY A 134 7.64 5.94 -15.25
C GLY A 134 8.41 6.37 -14.00
N CYS A 135 8.61 7.68 -13.80
CA CYS A 135 9.56 8.24 -12.84
C CYS A 135 8.94 8.76 -11.54
N TYR A 136 7.77 8.24 -11.19
CA TYR A 136 7.18 8.44 -9.87
C TYR A 136 7.89 7.57 -8.82
N PRO A 137 7.85 7.98 -7.54
CA PRO A 137 8.56 7.28 -6.49
C PRO A 137 7.94 5.89 -6.25
N VAL A 138 8.83 4.92 -6.03
CA VAL A 138 8.49 3.52 -5.82
C VAL A 138 9.02 3.03 -4.50
N MET A 139 8.44 1.94 -4.02
CA MET A 139 8.94 1.14 -2.92
C MET A 139 8.95 -0.32 -3.32
N MET A 140 10.04 -1.03 -3.01
CA MET A 140 10.20 -2.45 -3.30
C MET A 140 10.08 -3.25 -1.99
N MET A 141 9.15 -4.18 -1.92
CA MET A 141 8.86 -4.90 -0.68
C MET A 141 8.73 -6.40 -0.93
N ARG A 142 9.43 -7.21 -0.12
CA ARG A 142 9.25 -8.65 -0.13
C ARG A 142 7.93 -9.01 0.55
N VAL A 143 7.10 -9.79 -0.13
CA VAL A 143 5.78 -10.22 0.35
C VAL A 143 5.77 -11.74 0.48
N GLY A 144 5.31 -12.23 1.63
CA GLY A 144 5.17 -13.66 1.93
C GLY A 144 3.89 -14.29 1.38
N THR A 145 3.67 -15.56 1.73
CA THR A 145 2.49 -16.33 1.32
C THR A 145 1.23 -16.01 2.12
N GLN A 146 1.40 -15.52 3.34
CA GLN A 146 0.29 -15.14 4.20
C GLN A 146 -0.15 -13.69 3.93
N LEU A 147 -1.46 -13.52 3.75
CA LEU A 147 -2.09 -12.21 3.57
C LEU A 147 -1.93 -11.38 4.85
N SER A 148 -1.05 -10.38 4.80
CA SER A 148 -0.59 -9.61 5.97
C SER A 148 -0.72 -8.11 5.73
N ASP A 149 -0.94 -7.34 6.80
CA ASP A 149 -0.96 -5.89 6.77
C ASP A 149 0.48 -5.35 6.88
N TYR A 150 0.92 -4.60 5.87
CA TYR A 150 2.23 -3.96 5.85
C TYR A 150 2.05 -2.47 6.12
N LEU A 151 2.77 -1.94 7.11
CA LEU A 151 2.79 -0.52 7.43
C LEU A 151 4.06 0.12 6.86
N ILE A 152 3.94 0.75 5.69
CA ILE A 152 5.08 1.25 4.91
C ILE A 152 5.22 2.75 5.16
N PRO A 153 6.37 3.24 5.67
CA PRO A 153 6.60 4.66 5.81
C PRO A 153 6.68 5.31 4.41
N LEU A 154 5.98 6.42 4.20
CA LEU A 154 5.98 7.14 2.92
C LEU A 154 7.39 7.65 2.58
N SER A 155 8.22 7.93 3.59
CA SER A 155 9.63 8.31 3.41
C SER A 155 10.49 7.22 2.75
N ALA A 156 10.05 5.96 2.71
CA ALA A 156 10.77 4.90 2.01
C ALA A 156 10.59 4.94 0.49
N PHE A 157 9.57 5.65 -0.01
CA PHE A 157 9.34 5.80 -1.44
C PHE A 157 10.37 6.74 -2.06
N GLY A 158 11.04 6.27 -3.11
CA GLY A 158 12.05 7.04 -3.83
C GLY A 158 12.01 6.80 -5.33
N PRO A 159 12.53 7.73 -6.14
CA PRO A 159 12.59 7.54 -7.58
C PRO A 159 13.49 6.35 -7.95
N GLU A 160 13.14 5.66 -9.04
CA GLU A 160 13.98 4.60 -9.58
C GLU A 160 15.31 5.18 -10.10
N SER A 161 16.39 4.42 -9.99
CA SER A 161 17.74 4.91 -10.32
C SER A 161 17.89 5.37 -11.78
N PHE A 162 17.18 4.74 -12.73
CA PHE A 162 17.19 5.15 -14.14
C PHE A 162 16.56 6.52 -14.39
N CYS A 163 15.80 7.06 -13.43
CA CYS A 163 15.19 8.37 -13.57
C CYS A 163 16.18 9.51 -13.37
N GLY A 164 17.26 9.29 -12.60
CA GLY A 164 18.19 10.34 -12.23
C GLY A 164 17.46 11.56 -11.66
N GLU A 165 17.81 12.75 -12.12
CA GLU A 165 17.19 14.02 -11.70
C GLU A 165 15.75 14.22 -12.19
N ARG A 166 15.27 13.38 -13.11
CA ARG A 166 13.88 13.43 -13.62
C ARG A 166 12.90 12.68 -12.71
N GLY A 167 13.41 12.00 -11.69
CA GLY A 167 12.62 11.28 -10.70
C GLY A 167 11.85 12.23 -9.80
N ALA A 168 10.54 12.03 -9.68
CA ALA A 168 9.76 12.73 -8.68
C ALA A 168 10.10 12.20 -7.29
N THR A 169 10.39 13.11 -6.38
CA THR A 169 10.54 12.78 -4.96
C THR A 169 9.16 12.49 -4.35
N ILE A 170 9.16 11.79 -3.20
CA ILE A 170 7.91 11.61 -2.45
C ILE A 170 7.28 12.94 -2.05
N ALA A 171 8.09 13.92 -1.60
CA ALA A 171 7.62 15.25 -1.21
C ALA A 171 6.93 16.01 -2.36
N GLN A 172 7.41 15.86 -3.60
CA GLN A 172 6.76 16.44 -4.79
C GLN A 172 5.47 15.72 -5.18
N THR A 173 5.34 14.45 -4.81
CA THR A 173 4.24 13.58 -5.25
C THR A 173 3.04 13.64 -4.30
N LEU A 174 3.28 13.68 -2.98
CA LEU A 174 2.23 13.64 -1.95
C LEU A 174 1.13 14.71 -2.09
N PRO A 175 1.41 15.96 -2.49
CA PRO A 175 0.36 16.97 -2.63
C PRO A 175 -0.70 16.67 -3.70
N ALA A 176 -0.44 15.73 -4.60
CA ALA A 176 -1.31 15.46 -5.74
C ALA A 176 -1.31 13.99 -6.19
N VAL A 177 -1.45 13.04 -5.25
CA VAL A 177 -1.49 11.61 -5.59
C VAL A 177 -2.82 11.25 -6.24
N ALA A 178 -2.76 10.69 -7.44
CA ALA A 178 -3.93 10.23 -8.16
C ALA A 178 -4.11 8.71 -8.07
N ARG A 179 -3.01 7.94 -8.00
CA ARG A 179 -3.06 6.47 -8.14
C ARG A 179 -2.01 5.75 -7.29
N VAL A 180 -2.36 4.54 -6.86
CA VAL A 180 -1.44 3.57 -6.26
C VAL A 180 -1.30 2.39 -7.22
N GLU A 181 -0.10 2.15 -7.73
CA GLU A 181 0.25 1.00 -8.57
C GLU A 181 0.92 -0.09 -7.71
N VAL A 182 0.51 -1.34 -7.88
CA VAL A 182 1.11 -2.51 -7.22
C VAL A 182 1.42 -3.56 -8.29
N THR A 183 2.71 -3.86 -8.47
CA THR A 183 3.17 -4.74 -9.55
C THR A 183 4.19 -5.77 -9.08
N ALA A 184 4.18 -6.93 -9.73
CA ALA A 184 5.34 -7.79 -9.80
C ALA A 184 6.20 -7.39 -11.01
N ASN A 185 7.52 -7.45 -10.86
CA ASN A 185 8.48 -7.06 -11.89
C ASN A 185 9.55 -8.14 -12.14
N GLU A 186 9.58 -9.18 -11.31
CA GLU A 186 10.50 -10.29 -11.42
C GLU A 186 9.89 -11.40 -12.30
N PRO A 187 10.57 -11.80 -13.40
CA PRO A 187 10.20 -12.95 -14.21
C PRO A 187 10.14 -14.24 -13.39
N SER A 188 9.27 -15.15 -13.78
CA SER A 188 9.09 -16.44 -13.09
C SER A 188 8.73 -17.53 -14.11
N VAL A 189 9.21 -18.75 -13.85
CA VAL A 189 8.80 -19.94 -14.61
C VAL A 189 7.33 -20.27 -14.31
N GLU A 190 6.93 -20.15 -13.05
CA GLU A 190 5.54 -20.32 -12.62
C GLU A 190 4.72 -19.05 -12.86
N PRO A 191 3.38 -19.18 -13.07
CA PRO A 191 2.49 -18.04 -13.11
C PRO A 191 2.65 -17.15 -11.87
N VAL A 192 2.70 -15.85 -12.12
CA VAL A 192 2.72 -14.84 -11.06
C VAL A 192 1.33 -14.74 -10.47
N ARG A 193 1.23 -14.94 -9.16
CA ARG A 193 -0.02 -14.83 -8.39
C ARG A 193 0.20 -14.02 -7.12
N PHE A 194 -0.53 -12.92 -6.99
CA PHE A 194 -0.51 -12.12 -5.77
C PHE A 194 -1.86 -11.49 -5.48
N GLN A 195 -2.02 -11.05 -4.23
CA GLN A 195 -3.24 -10.50 -3.69
C GLN A 195 -2.96 -9.10 -3.17
N VAL A 196 -3.90 -8.20 -3.43
CA VAL A 196 -3.90 -6.82 -2.94
C VAL A 196 -5.21 -6.57 -2.22
N GLY A 197 -5.15 -6.31 -0.91
CA GLY A 197 -6.30 -5.98 -0.08
C GLY A 197 -6.37 -4.50 0.24
N ARG A 198 -7.06 -4.20 1.35
CA ARG A 198 -7.30 -2.84 1.84
C ARG A 198 -6.04 -1.95 1.81
N MET A 199 -6.23 -0.71 1.38
CA MET A 199 -5.21 0.34 1.30
C MET A 199 -5.66 1.57 2.07
N GLU A 200 -4.81 2.09 2.96
CA GLU A 200 -5.09 3.29 3.72
C GLU A 200 -3.84 4.14 3.94
N PHE A 201 -4.02 5.45 3.96
CA PHE A 201 -2.98 6.37 4.40
C PHE A 201 -3.24 6.77 5.85
N MET A 202 -2.19 6.74 6.67
CA MET A 202 -2.26 6.96 8.11
C MET A 202 -1.24 8.00 8.52
N ALA A 203 -1.60 8.84 9.50
CA ALA A 203 -0.63 9.65 10.22
C ALA A 203 0.37 8.74 10.96
N ALA A 204 1.41 9.31 11.57
CA ALA A 204 2.26 8.57 12.48
C ALA A 204 1.37 7.79 13.47
N PRO A 205 1.61 6.49 13.72
CA PRO A 205 1.02 5.88 14.91
C PRO A 205 1.44 6.76 16.09
N ALA A 206 0.46 7.27 16.85
CA ALA A 206 0.76 8.00 18.08
C ALA A 206 1.73 7.11 18.87
N ALA A 207 2.93 7.64 19.17
CA ALA A 207 3.97 6.89 19.86
C ALA A 207 3.31 6.17 21.03
N GLU A 208 3.30 4.84 20.99
CA GLU A 208 2.75 4.05 22.07
C GLU A 208 3.49 4.52 23.33
N PRO A 209 2.80 5.01 24.38
CA PRO A 209 3.48 5.48 25.56
C PRO A 209 4.39 4.35 26.01
N ALA A 210 5.70 4.63 26.05
CA ALA A 210 6.69 3.65 26.43
C ALA A 210 6.18 2.93 27.68
N PRO A 211 6.19 1.57 27.71
CA PRO A 211 5.69 0.84 28.86
C PRO A 211 6.38 1.43 30.09
N ALA A 212 5.57 2.01 30.99
CA ALA A 212 6.07 2.58 32.22
C ALA A 212 7.00 1.54 32.83
N ALA A 213 8.27 1.92 33.01
CA ALA A 213 9.30 1.03 33.52
C ALA A 213 8.72 0.27 34.72
N ALA A 214 8.67 -1.06 34.61
CA ALA A 214 8.15 -1.89 35.67
C ALA A 214 8.87 -1.48 36.97
N PRO A 215 8.14 -1.22 38.08
CA PRO A 215 8.78 -0.92 39.34
C PRO A 215 9.76 -2.04 39.67
N ALA A 216 10.97 -1.66 40.05
CA ALA A 216 12.03 -2.59 40.41
C ALA A 216 11.50 -3.66 41.38
N PRO A 217 11.85 -4.94 41.19
CA PRO A 217 11.38 -5.99 42.07
C PRO A 217 11.82 -5.69 43.51
N ALA A 218 10.85 -5.60 44.41
CA ALA A 218 11.11 -5.52 45.84
C ALA A 218 11.92 -6.75 46.30
N PRO A 219 12.84 -6.60 47.26
CA PRO A 219 13.65 -7.71 47.75
C PRO A 219 12.74 -8.78 48.37
N VAL A 220 12.86 -10.00 47.85
CA VAL A 220 12.12 -11.17 48.33
C VAL A 220 12.68 -11.57 49.70
N VAL A 221 11.92 -11.32 50.76
CA VAL A 221 12.19 -11.90 52.08
C VAL A 221 11.62 -13.31 52.07
N ALA A 222 12.50 -14.31 52.16
CA ALA A 222 12.13 -15.71 52.31
C ALA A 222 11.46 -15.91 53.67
N ALA A 223 10.20 -16.34 53.67
CA ALA A 223 9.51 -16.84 54.86
C ALA A 223 8.90 -18.22 54.55
N ALA A 224 9.07 -19.09 55.53
CA ALA A 224 8.95 -20.54 55.44
C ALA A 224 7.50 -21.07 55.31
N ALA A 225 7.47 -22.33 54.88
CA ALA A 225 6.34 -23.23 54.65
C ALA A 225 5.17 -23.19 55.66
N SER A 226 3.96 -23.42 55.14
CA SER A 226 2.88 -24.15 55.80
C SER A 226 1.87 -24.68 54.75
N THR A 227 1.65 -25.99 54.72
CA THR A 227 0.51 -26.71 54.09
C THR A 227 -0.63 -26.91 55.13
N PRO A 228 -1.78 -27.54 54.81
CA PRO A 228 -2.79 -27.38 53.74
C PRO A 228 -4.21 -27.15 54.39
N PRO A 229 -5.39 -27.12 53.68
CA PRO A 229 -6.05 -28.35 53.20
C PRO A 229 -6.87 -28.21 51.90
N THR A 230 -7.15 -29.36 51.30
CA THR A 230 -8.01 -29.58 50.13
C THR A 230 -9.49 -29.37 50.45
N PRO A 231 -10.29 -28.83 49.50
CA PRO A 231 -11.71 -29.20 49.42
C PRO A 231 -12.13 -29.68 48.01
N ARG A 232 -12.63 -30.92 48.03
CA ARG A 232 -13.81 -31.52 47.37
C ARG A 232 -14.31 -30.99 46.02
N ALA A 233 -14.53 -31.97 45.12
CA ALA A 233 -15.10 -31.85 43.78
C ALA A 233 -16.62 -31.64 43.74
N THR A 234 -17.07 -30.92 42.71
CA THR A 234 -18.46 -30.82 42.22
C THR A 234 -18.46 -30.89 40.68
N PRO A 235 -19.31 -31.69 40.01
CA PRO A 235 -19.51 -31.65 38.56
C PRO A 235 -20.88 -30.99 38.18
N PRO A 236 -21.21 -30.80 36.88
CA PRO A 236 -20.72 -29.77 35.97
C PRO A 236 -21.85 -28.85 35.45
N ALA A 237 -21.55 -27.58 35.13
CA ALA A 237 -22.45 -26.72 34.34
C ALA A 237 -21.91 -26.59 32.91
N ALA A 238 -22.70 -27.04 31.93
CA ALA A 238 -22.39 -26.92 30.51
C ALA A 238 -22.40 -25.43 30.08
N ALA A 239 -21.23 -24.80 30.10
CA ALA A 239 -21.02 -23.49 29.52
C ALA A 239 -20.67 -23.64 28.04
N ARG A 240 -21.52 -23.08 27.16
CA ARG A 240 -21.16 -22.82 25.76
C ARG A 240 -19.85 -22.04 25.73
N LYS A 241 -18.81 -22.59 25.08
CA LYS A 241 -17.59 -21.85 24.78
C LYS A 241 -17.96 -20.60 23.98
N PRO A 242 -17.63 -19.37 24.45
CA PRO A 242 -17.57 -18.22 23.57
C PRO A 242 -16.55 -18.52 22.47
N SER A 243 -16.92 -18.29 21.21
CA SER A 243 -15.95 -18.33 20.12
C SER A 243 -14.77 -17.41 20.49
N PRO A 244 -13.52 -17.87 20.34
CA PRO A 244 -12.38 -17.01 20.61
C PRO A 244 -12.46 -15.77 19.72
N PRO A 245 -12.16 -14.57 20.24
CA PRO A 245 -12.06 -13.37 19.42
C PRO A 245 -11.05 -13.63 18.31
N ALA A 246 -11.39 -13.22 17.09
CA ALA A 246 -10.46 -13.29 15.97
C ALA A 246 -9.14 -12.63 16.39
N PRO A 247 -7.98 -13.27 16.16
CA PRO A 247 -6.71 -12.68 16.53
C PRO A 247 -6.57 -11.35 15.81
N ALA A 248 -6.33 -10.27 16.57
CA ALA A 248 -5.99 -8.98 16.00
C ALA A 248 -4.80 -9.19 15.05
N SER A 249 -4.96 -8.86 13.76
CA SER A 249 -3.83 -8.88 12.83
C SER A 249 -2.81 -7.88 13.35
N ARG A 250 -1.68 -8.38 13.86
CA ARG A 250 -0.54 -7.52 14.13
C ARG A 250 -0.02 -7.07 12.78
N ALA A 251 -0.06 -5.77 12.52
CA ALA A 251 0.58 -5.19 11.35
C ALA A 251 2.07 -5.56 11.38
N VAL A 252 2.60 -5.99 10.25
CA VAL A 252 4.03 -6.21 10.07
C VAL A 252 4.64 -4.83 9.91
N GLN A 253 5.40 -4.42 10.94
CA GLN A 253 6.23 -3.23 10.83
C GLN A 253 7.35 -3.55 9.84
N VAL A 254 7.43 -2.75 8.78
CA VAL A 254 8.35 -3.05 7.69
C VAL A 254 9.66 -2.32 7.92
N VAL A 255 10.76 -3.05 7.88
CA VAL A 255 12.11 -2.47 8.04
C VAL A 255 12.67 -2.23 6.65
N CYS A 256 12.90 -0.96 6.32
CA CYS A 256 13.46 -0.58 5.03
C CYS A 256 14.95 -0.32 5.14
N GLU A 257 15.73 -0.97 4.27
CA GLU A 257 17.15 -0.72 4.09
C GLU A 257 17.43 -0.31 2.65
N ARG A 258 18.44 0.56 2.44
CA ARG A 258 18.85 0.92 1.09
C ARG A 258 19.59 -0.25 0.45
N ASN A 259 19.02 -0.82 -0.61
CA ASN A 259 19.63 -1.89 -1.36
C ASN A 259 20.82 -1.36 -2.18
N PRO A 260 22.05 -1.86 -1.94
CA PRO A 260 23.25 -1.35 -2.61
C PRO A 260 23.27 -1.67 -4.11
N ARG A 261 22.54 -2.69 -4.58
CA ARG A 261 22.49 -3.08 -5.99
C ARG A 261 21.61 -2.18 -6.84
N TYR A 262 20.51 -1.68 -6.29
CA TYR A 262 19.53 -0.90 -7.04
C TYR A 262 19.48 0.57 -6.62
N GLY A 263 20.10 0.93 -5.49
CA GLY A 263 20.02 2.27 -4.89
C GLY A 263 18.62 2.60 -4.33
N LEU A 264 17.72 1.62 -4.31
CA LEU A 264 16.34 1.75 -3.84
C LEU A 264 16.18 1.21 -2.43
N MET A 265 15.21 1.74 -1.70
CA MET A 265 14.80 1.16 -0.43
C MET A 265 14.13 -0.19 -0.69
N MET A 266 14.67 -1.24 -0.07
CA MET A 266 14.05 -2.55 0.01
C MET A 266 13.53 -2.73 1.42
N CYS A 267 12.25 -3.03 1.54
CA CYS A 267 11.62 -3.33 2.81
C CYS A 267 11.41 -4.84 2.96
N HIS A 268 11.63 -5.34 4.17
CA HIS A 268 11.40 -6.72 4.57
C HIS A 268 10.53 -6.80 5.84
#